data_AF-A0A0Q4GML0-F1
#
_entry.id   AF-A0A0Q4GML0-F1
#
_cell.length_a   1.000
_cell.length_b   1.000
_cell.length_c   1.000
_cell.angle_alpha   90.00
_cell.angle_beta   90.00
_cell.angle_gamma   90.00
#
_symmetry.space_group_name_H-M   'P 1'
#
loop_
_entity.id
_entity.type
_entity.pdbx_description
1 polymer ?
#
loop_
_entity_poly.entity_id
_entity_poly.type
_entity_poly.pdbx_seq_one_letter_code
_entity_poly.pdbx_strand_id
1 'polypeptide(L)' 'MARAAEMAAIFMVGDGLIGLTQPRRHVDLWKDDALGTETLVAPFVDRPTRRRLYAVLQIAAGLALAARQRP' A
#
# COMPACT_ATOMS: atom_id res chain seq x y z
N MET A 1 -16.67 -13.59 3.81
CA MET A 1 -15.27 -13.43 4.27
C MET A 1 -14.26 -13.55 3.13
N ALA A 2 -14.27 -14.63 2.32
CA ALA A 2 -13.32 -14.80 1.19
C ALA A 2 -13.27 -13.58 0.24
N ARG A 3 -14.41 -13.09 -0.24
CA ARG A 3 -14.45 -11.89 -1.10
C ARG A 3 -13.80 -10.64 -0.49
N ALA A 4 -13.91 -10.45 0.82
CA ALA A 4 -13.28 -9.32 1.50
C ALA A 4 -11.76 -9.49 1.61
N ALA A 5 -11.29 -10.71 1.85
CA ALA A 5 -9.87 -11.03 1.83
C ALA A 5 -9.27 -10.86 0.42
N GLU A 6 -10.01 -11.24 -0.63
CA GLU A 6 -9.62 -11.03 -2.02
C GLU A 6 -9.53 -9.54 -2.36
N MET A 7 -10.54 -8.76 -1.97
CA MET A 7 -10.50 -7.30 -2.15
C MET A 7 -9.32 -6.67 -1.40
N ALA A 8 -9.04 -7.11 -0.17
CA ALA A 8 -7.88 -6.64 0.58
C ALA A 8 -6.57 -7.00 -0.11
N ALA A 9 -6.43 -8.24 -0.62
CA ALA A 9 -5.24 -8.67 -1.34
C ALA A 9 -5.00 -7.83 -2.60
N ILE A 10 -6.04 -7.59 -3.40
CA ILE A 10 -5.98 -6.74 -4.60
C ILE A 10 -5.57 -5.32 -4.21
N PHE A 11 -6.18 -4.75 -3.17
CA PHE A 11 -5.85 -3.41 -2.69
C PHE A 11 -4.39 -3.31 -2.24
N MET A 12 -3.90 -4.28 -1.47
CA MET A 12 -2.51 -4.32 -1.01
C MET A 12 -1.52 -4.40 -2.17
N VAL A 13 -1.79 -5.24 -3.18
CA VAL A 13 -0.93 -5.37 -4.35
C VAL A 13 -0.96 -4.09 -5.20
N GLY A 14 -2.16 -3.52 -5.43
CA GLY A 14 -2.32 -2.28 -6.20
C GLY A 14 -1.65 -1.08 -5.53
N ASP A 15 -1.89 -0.88 -4.23
CA ASP A 15 -1.28 0.18 -3.46
C ASP A 15 0.25 0.02 -3.37
N GLY A 16 0.72 -1.22 -3.18
CA GLY A 16 2.14 -1.53 -3.21
C GLY A 16 2.78 -1.22 -4.56
N LEU A 17 2.15 -1.59 -5.68
CA LEU A 17 2.69 -1.29 -7.02
C LEU A 17 2.79 0.22 -7.29
N ILE A 18 1.78 0.99 -6.89
CA ILE A 18 1.78 2.45 -6.99
C ILE A 18 2.87 3.04 -6.08
N GLY A 19 2.97 2.58 -4.83
CA GLY A 19 4.00 3.01 -3.88
C GLY A 19 5.43 2.67 -4.30
N LEU A 20 5.62 1.59 -5.07
CA LEU A 20 6.93 1.18 -5.59
C LEU A 20 7.36 2.05 -6.78
N THR A 21 6.46 2.24 -7.74
CA THR A 21 6.74 2.91 -9.03
C THR A 21 6.61 4.43 -8.94
N GLN A 22 5.72 4.95 -8.10
CA GLN A 22 5.38 6.37 -7.97
C GLN A 22 5.42 6.86 -6.51
N PRO A 23 6.46 6.57 -5.70
CA PRO A 23 6.46 6.81 -4.25
C PRO A 23 6.21 8.26 -3.84
N ARG A 24 6.81 9.23 -4.56
CA ARG A 24 6.66 10.66 -4.24
C ARG A 24 5.26 11.15 -4.52
N ARG A 25 4.81 11.07 -5.78
CA ARG A 25 3.44 11.40 -6.20
C ARG A 25 2.40 10.73 -5.31
N HIS A 26 2.60 9.45 -5.00
CA HIS A 26 1.69 8.71 -4.15
C HIS A 26 1.62 9.31 -2.74
N VAL A 27 2.75 9.54 -2.05
CA VAL A 27 2.73 10.17 -0.71
C VAL A 27 2.23 11.62 -0.76
N ASP A 28 2.60 12.38 -1.80
CA ASP A 28 2.26 13.79 -1.95
C ASP A 28 0.75 14.03 -2.09
N LEU A 29 -0.01 13.07 -2.62
CA LEU A 29 -1.48 13.16 -2.71
C LEU A 29 -2.20 13.01 -1.36
N TRP A 30 -1.51 12.48 -0.34
CA TRP A 30 -2.12 12.16 0.96
C TRP A 30 -1.45 12.88 2.12
N LYS A 31 -0.36 13.62 1.88
CA LYS A 31 0.36 14.31 2.94
C LYS A 31 -0.34 15.60 3.40
N ASP A 32 -1.16 16.18 2.52
CA ASP A 32 -1.88 17.43 2.73
C ASP A 32 -3.39 17.20 2.48
N ASP A 33 -4.25 17.74 3.35
CA ASP A 33 -5.73 17.73 3.24
C ASP A 33 -6.38 16.34 3.01
N ALA A 34 -5.82 15.30 3.61
CA ALA A 34 -6.17 13.91 3.38
C ALA A 34 -7.12 13.32 4.45
N LEU A 35 -8.06 14.13 4.94
CA LEU A 35 -9.14 13.71 5.84
C LEU A 35 -8.67 12.86 7.05
N GLY A 36 -7.49 13.15 7.63
CA GLY A 36 -6.94 12.44 8.80
C GLY A 36 -5.94 11.33 8.48
N THR A 37 -5.70 11.01 7.20
CA THR A 37 -4.73 10.01 6.77
C THR A 37 -3.30 10.54 6.66
N GLU A 38 -3.07 11.82 6.95
CA GLU A 38 -1.75 12.47 6.94
C GLU A 38 -0.79 11.75 7.90
N THR A 39 -1.31 11.31 9.05
CA THR A 39 -0.55 10.54 10.05
C THR A 39 -0.05 9.19 9.53
N LEU A 40 -0.80 8.56 8.62
CA LEU A 40 -0.42 7.27 8.03
C LEU A 40 0.71 7.42 7.02
N VAL A 41 0.77 8.56 6.31
CA VAL A 41 1.79 8.82 5.29
C VAL A 41 3.01 9.59 5.81
N ALA A 42 2.89 10.25 6.96
CA ALA A 42 3.97 10.99 7.63
C ALA A 42 5.32 10.23 7.70
N PRO A 43 5.38 8.91 7.99
CA PRO A 43 6.64 8.18 8.02
C PRO A 43 7.38 8.13 6.68
N PHE A 44 6.68 8.35 5.57
CA PHE A 44 7.15 8.22 4.20
C PHE A 44 7.42 9.57 3.51
N VAL A 45 6.99 10.69 4.10
CA VAL A 45 7.27 12.04 3.61
C VAL A 45 8.77 12.24 3.47
N ASP A 46 9.19 12.73 2.29
CA ASP A 46 10.58 12.90 1.87
C ASP A 46 11.47 11.64 1.94
N ARG A 47 10.88 10.47 2.12
CA ARG A 47 11.58 9.18 2.26
C ARG A 47 11.09 8.17 1.22
N PRO A 48 11.30 8.41 -0.09
CA PRO A 48 10.77 7.54 -1.16
C PRO A 48 11.30 6.10 -1.08
N THR A 49 12.54 5.89 -0.65
CA THR A 49 13.10 4.54 -0.45
C THR A 49 12.33 3.77 0.62
N ARG A 50 11.94 4.43 1.72
CA ARG A 50 11.15 3.80 2.78
C ARG A 50 9.77 3.39 2.27
N ARG A 51 9.12 4.22 1.44
CA ARG A 51 7.83 3.87 0.80
C ARG A 51 7.97 2.69 -0.15
N ARG A 52 9.05 2.62 -0.93
CA ARG A 52 9.34 1.48 -1.82
C ARG A 52 9.56 0.18 -1.06
N LEU A 53 10.31 0.21 0.03
CA LEU A 53 10.49 -0.98 0.89
C LEU A 53 9.16 -1.43 1.48
N TYR A 54 8.37 -0.50 2.00
CA TYR A 54 7.02 -0.80 2.51
C TYR A 54 6.12 -1.37 1.39
N ALA A 55 6.19 -0.83 0.18
CA ALA A 55 5.46 -1.35 -0.98
C ALA A 55 5.82 -2.80 -1.30
N VAL A 56 7.11 -3.17 -1.29
CA VAL A 56 7.53 -4.57 -1.51
C VAL A 56 6.91 -5.49 -0.46
N LEU A 57 6.95 -5.09 0.82
CA LEU A 57 6.32 -5.85 1.90
C LEU A 57 4.80 -5.97 1.71
N GLN A 58 4.15 -4.90 1.27
CA GLN A 58 2.71 -4.85 1.04
C GLN A 58 2.27 -5.76 -0.12
N ILE A 59 3.02 -5.76 -1.23
CA ILE A 59 2.81 -6.69 -2.36
C ILE A 59 2.97 -8.12 -1.87
N ALA A 60 4.06 -8.43 -1.17
CA ALA A 60 4.31 -9.78 -0.66
C ALA A 60 3.19 -10.26 0.28
N ALA A 61 2.70 -9.38 1.16
CA ALA A 61 1.60 -9.68 2.06
C ALA A 61 0.26 -9.88 1.32
N GLY A 62 -0.03 -9.06 0.30
CA GLY A 62 -1.22 -9.22 -0.55
C GLY A 62 -1.20 -10.53 -1.32
N LEU A 63 -0.06 -10.90 -1.91
CA LEU A 63 0.13 -12.19 -2.60
C LEU A 63 0.00 -13.37 -1.63
N ALA A 64 0.58 -13.26 -0.43
CA ALA A 64 0.44 -14.29 0.60
C ALA A 64 -1.02 -14.45 1.07
N LEU A 65 -1.75 -13.34 1.21
CA LEU A 65 -3.18 -13.36 1.56
C LEU A 65 -4.00 -14.03 0.46
N ALA A 66 -3.78 -13.66 -0.80
CA ALA A 66 -4.41 -14.28 -1.97
C ALA A 66 -4.13 -15.79 -2.02
N ALA A 67 -2.87 -16.21 -1.87
CA ALA A 67 -2.48 -17.62 -1.94
C ALA A 67 -3.07 -18.49 -0.81
N ARG A 68 -3.45 -17.89 0.32
CA ARG A 68 -4.08 -18.58 1.44
C ARG A 68 -5.60 -18.72 1.27
N GLN A 69 -6.20 -17.98 0.34
CA GLN A 69 -7.61 -18.14 0.02
C GLN A 69 -7.81 -19.44 -0.78
N ARG A 70 -8.75 -20.25 -0.32
CA ARG A 70 -9.16 -21.48 -1.01
C ARG A 70 -10.49 -21.21 -1.74
N PRO A 71 -10.67 -21.74 -2.95
CA PRO A 71 -11.91 -21.61 -3.71
C PRO A 71 -13.11 -22.25 -2.98
#